data_AF-A0A7I9XLF1-F1
#
_entry.id   AF-A0A7I9XLF1-F1
#
_cell.length_a   1.000
_cell.length_b   1.000
_cell.length_c   1.000
_cell.angle_alpha   90.00
_cell.angle_beta   90.00
_cell.angle_gamma   90.00
#
_symmetry.space_group_name_H-M   'P 1'
#
loop_
_entity.id
_entity.type
_entity.pdbx_description
1 polymer ?
#
loop_
_entity_poly.entity_id
_entity_poly.type
_entity_poly.pdbx_seq_one_letter_code
_entity_poly.pdbx_strand_id
1 'polypeptide(L)'
;MSRQLAPAAADLTRLLAGEHHDPHAILGAHEYGKDTVIRVLRPRARRTVVLVGADRFPMRHLGSGLFAVALPLTGLADYRLEMHYPDTAEFAEPTGVHTVADGYRFAPTLGEIDLHLFAEGRHERLWDVLGAHRRTLTTPGGEVSGVSFAVWAPNARGVGLIGDFNGWDSNDAPLRALGSSGVWEVFWPDFPPDGLYKFRIHGADGTVSDRADPFAFATEVPPRTASRVTHSEYRWGDGDWMAQRARRDPVAEPMSTYEVHLGSWRPGLSYRRLAVELTDYVVQHGFTHVELLPVAEHPFGGSWGYQVTSYYAPTARFGTPDDFRALVDALHRAGIGVIVDWVPAHFPKTHGHWAASTAPRSTSMPIRAAVSSSTGAPTSSTSAARRYATSWWPMHCTG
;
A
#
# COMPACT_ATOMS: atom_id res chain seq x y z
N MET A 1 8.70 24.71 -32.87
CA MET A 1 7.92 23.55 -32.38
C MET A 1 8.77 22.34 -31.97
N SER A 2 9.81 21.91 -32.70
CA SER A 2 10.57 20.68 -32.33
C SER A 2 11.35 20.75 -31.00
N ARG A 3 11.70 21.96 -30.52
CA ARG A 3 12.61 22.16 -29.38
C ARG A 3 12.01 21.85 -28.01
N GLN A 4 10.68 21.80 -27.88
CA GLN A 4 9.99 21.55 -26.61
C GLN A 4 9.36 20.15 -26.54
N LEU A 5 9.51 19.33 -27.60
CA LEU A 5 8.90 17.99 -27.60
C LEU A 5 9.64 17.02 -26.67
N ALA A 6 10.98 17.07 -26.68
CA ALA A 6 11.82 16.28 -25.79
C ALA A 6 12.06 17.04 -24.47
N PRO A 7 12.09 16.34 -23.32
CA PRO A 7 12.54 16.91 -22.05
C PRO A 7 14.00 17.38 -22.13
N ALA A 8 14.45 18.15 -21.14
CA ALA A 8 15.87 18.44 -20.99
C ALA A 8 16.68 17.14 -20.82
N ALA A 9 17.91 17.10 -21.34
CA ALA A 9 18.70 15.87 -21.37
C ALA A 9 18.94 15.29 -19.97
N ALA A 10 19.21 16.13 -18.97
CA ALA A 10 19.42 15.70 -17.58
C ALA A 10 18.16 15.04 -16.99
N ASP A 11 16.99 15.64 -17.22
CA ASP A 11 15.70 15.12 -16.77
C ASP A 11 15.37 13.79 -17.44
N LEU A 12 15.61 13.69 -18.76
CA LEU A 12 15.44 12.45 -19.50
C LEU A 12 16.35 11.34 -18.97
N THR A 13 17.63 11.63 -18.72
CA THR A 13 18.57 10.65 -18.15
C THR A 13 18.08 10.15 -16.79
N ARG A 14 17.66 11.05 -15.89
CA ARG A 14 17.15 10.66 -14.57
C ARG A 14 15.85 9.87 -14.67
N LEU A 15 14.95 10.25 -15.56
CA LEU A 15 13.68 9.56 -15.77
C LEU A 15 13.90 8.12 -16.26
N LEU A 16 14.76 7.93 -17.26
CA LEU A 16 15.08 6.60 -17.79
C LEU A 16 15.87 5.73 -16.81
N ALA A 17 16.60 6.34 -15.87
CA ALA A 17 17.31 5.64 -14.80
C ALA A 17 16.42 5.30 -13.58
N GLY A 18 15.16 5.78 -13.55
CA GLY A 18 14.28 5.63 -12.39
C GLY A 18 14.63 6.54 -11.20
N GLU A 19 15.45 7.59 -11.42
CA GLU A 19 15.99 8.50 -10.40
C GLU A 19 15.41 9.93 -10.49
N HIS A 20 14.29 10.10 -11.19
CA HIS A 20 13.61 11.38 -11.31
C HIS A 20 12.63 11.58 -10.15
N HIS A 21 12.82 12.67 -9.39
CA HIS A 21 12.01 12.98 -8.21
C HIS A 21 10.59 13.45 -8.52
N ASP A 22 10.37 14.07 -9.69
CA ASP A 22 9.04 14.54 -10.10
C ASP A 22 8.71 14.14 -11.56
N PRO A 23 8.33 12.89 -11.83
CA PRO A 23 7.96 12.46 -13.18
C PRO A 23 6.77 13.23 -13.76
N HIS A 24 5.89 13.79 -12.92
CA HIS A 24 4.71 14.53 -13.35
C HIS A 24 5.06 15.90 -13.94
N ALA A 25 6.25 16.46 -13.64
CA ALA A 25 6.76 17.65 -14.32
C ALA A 25 7.18 17.41 -15.79
N ILE A 26 7.29 16.14 -16.21
CA ILE A 26 7.74 15.76 -17.55
C ILE A 26 6.64 15.02 -18.32
N LEU A 27 6.08 13.98 -17.68
CA LEU A 27 5.04 13.10 -18.20
C LEU A 27 3.67 13.75 -18.02
N GLY A 28 2.69 13.31 -18.81
CA GLY A 28 1.38 13.93 -18.85
C GLY A 28 1.33 15.12 -19.80
N ALA A 29 0.27 15.93 -19.67
CA ALA A 29 0.00 17.10 -20.50
C ALA A 29 0.60 18.38 -19.89
N HIS A 30 1.37 19.12 -20.70
CA HIS A 30 2.06 20.35 -20.29
C HIS A 30 1.84 21.44 -21.34
N GLU A 31 1.39 22.62 -20.91
CA GLU A 31 1.17 23.75 -21.81
C GLU A 31 2.46 24.53 -22.09
N TYR A 32 2.70 24.83 -23.37
CA TYR A 32 3.80 25.66 -23.84
C TYR A 32 3.28 26.69 -24.85
N GLY A 33 2.97 27.89 -24.36
CA GLY A 33 2.43 28.96 -25.19
C GLY A 33 1.02 28.65 -25.68
N LYS A 34 0.87 28.28 -26.95
CA LYS A 34 -0.43 27.92 -27.55
C LYS A 34 -0.61 26.42 -27.79
N ASP A 35 0.40 25.63 -27.43
CA ASP A 35 0.43 24.19 -27.67
C ASP A 35 0.38 23.44 -26.33
N THR A 36 -0.24 22.27 -26.31
CA THR A 36 -0.14 21.30 -25.22
C THR A 36 0.72 20.14 -25.68
N VAL A 37 1.83 19.91 -24.98
CA VAL A 37 2.71 18.77 -25.22
C VAL A 37 2.35 17.66 -24.25
N ILE A 38 2.04 16.48 -24.77
CA ILE A 38 1.77 15.28 -23.98
C ILE A 38 2.95 14.33 -24.12
N ARG A 39 3.48 13.85 -22.99
CA ARG A 39 4.60 12.90 -22.96
C ARG A 39 4.24 11.65 -22.16
N VAL A 40 4.64 10.50 -22.70
CA VAL A 40 4.29 9.19 -22.16
C VAL A 40 5.52 8.28 -22.19
N LEU A 41 5.84 7.63 -21.06
CA LEU A 41 6.92 6.67 -20.95
C LEU A 41 6.37 5.25 -20.92
N ARG A 42 6.54 4.53 -22.04
CA ARG A 42 6.11 3.13 -22.23
C ARG A 42 7.17 2.36 -23.00
N PRO A 43 8.23 1.87 -22.34
CA PRO A 43 9.34 1.13 -22.94
C PRO A 43 8.93 -0.06 -23.80
N ARG A 44 7.87 -0.77 -23.42
CA ARG A 44 7.37 -1.95 -24.13
C ARG A 44 6.35 -1.63 -25.24
N ALA A 45 5.86 -0.38 -25.34
CA ALA A 45 4.90 -0.02 -26.38
C ALA A 45 5.62 0.19 -27.73
N ARG A 46 5.02 -0.34 -28.80
CA ARG A 46 5.48 -0.09 -30.18
C ARG A 46 4.99 1.25 -30.70
N ARG A 47 3.77 1.64 -30.31
CA ARG A 47 3.11 2.86 -30.74
C ARG A 47 2.19 3.35 -29.63
N THR A 48 2.07 4.66 -29.51
CA THR A 48 1.09 5.32 -28.65
C THR A 48 0.35 6.40 -29.43
N VAL A 49 -0.92 6.60 -29.07
CA VAL A 49 -1.81 7.58 -29.67
C VAL A 49 -2.54 8.30 -28.55
N VAL A 50 -2.63 9.62 -28.61
CA VAL A 50 -3.50 10.41 -27.72
C VAL A 50 -4.88 10.50 -28.35
N LEU A 51 -5.91 10.21 -27.56
CA LEU A 51 -7.32 10.36 -27.92
C LEU A 51 -7.90 11.58 -27.21
N VAL A 52 -8.41 12.55 -27.97
CA VAL A 52 -9.12 13.73 -27.44
C VAL A 52 -10.51 13.76 -28.06
N GLY A 53 -11.52 13.34 -27.30
CA GLY A 53 -12.85 13.09 -27.87
C GLY A 53 -12.78 12.01 -28.96
N ALA A 54 -13.20 12.36 -30.18
CA ALA A 54 -13.11 11.46 -31.34
C ALA A 54 -11.77 11.57 -32.10
N ASP A 55 -10.96 12.59 -31.80
CA ASP A 55 -9.73 12.86 -32.53
C ASP A 55 -8.57 12.01 -32.02
N ARG A 56 -7.73 11.56 -32.97
CA ARG A 56 -6.62 10.63 -32.73
C ARG A 56 -5.31 11.27 -33.15
N PHE A 57 -4.39 11.44 -32.21
CA PHE A 57 -3.10 12.09 -32.43
C PHE A 57 -1.95 11.09 -32.20
N PRO A 58 -1.36 10.52 -33.27
CA PRO A 58 -0.22 9.62 -33.14
C PRO A 58 0.97 10.33 -32.48
N MET A 59 1.58 9.68 -31.48
CA MET A 59 2.75 10.23 -30.81
C MET A 59 4.03 9.85 -31.54
N ARG A 60 5.01 10.77 -31.54
CA ARG A 60 6.35 10.51 -32.06
C ARG A 60 7.18 9.80 -30.99
N HIS A 61 7.78 8.67 -31.33
CA HIS A 61 8.78 8.02 -30.48
C HIS A 61 10.07 8.85 -30.44
N LEU A 62 10.52 9.17 -29.24
CA LEU A 62 11.73 9.96 -28.97
C LEU A 62 12.92 9.09 -28.55
N GLY A 63 12.73 7.77 -28.47
CA GLY A 63 13.73 6.81 -28.00
C GLY A 63 13.45 6.31 -26.58
N SER A 64 14.01 5.14 -26.24
CA SER A 64 13.94 4.53 -24.90
C SER A 64 12.54 4.41 -24.30
N GLY A 65 11.51 4.27 -25.14
CA GLY A 65 10.13 4.18 -24.70
C GLY A 65 9.41 5.49 -24.44
N LEU A 66 10.07 6.64 -24.63
CA LEU A 66 9.43 7.94 -24.49
C LEU A 66 8.72 8.31 -25.79
N PHE A 67 7.46 8.70 -25.68
CA PHE A 67 6.63 9.19 -26.78
C PHE A 67 6.15 10.60 -26.47
N ALA A 68 6.02 11.44 -27.50
CA ALA A 68 5.49 12.79 -27.33
C ALA A 68 4.65 13.24 -28.53
N VAL A 69 3.65 14.06 -28.26
CA VAL A 69 2.86 14.78 -29.27
C VAL A 69 2.63 16.22 -28.83
N ALA A 70 2.63 17.16 -29.77
CA ALA A 70 2.24 18.54 -29.55
C ALA A 70 0.88 18.78 -30.21
N LEU A 71 -0.10 19.19 -29.42
CA LEU A 71 -1.44 19.54 -29.89
C LEU A 71 -1.56 21.07 -29.94
N PRO A 72 -2.04 21.66 -31.04
CA PRO A 72 -2.20 23.11 -31.18
C PRO A 72 -3.45 23.62 -30.44
N LEU A 73 -3.53 23.33 -29.14
CA LEU A 73 -4.61 23.73 -28.24
C LEU A 73 -4.08 23.97 -26.82
N THR A 74 -4.86 24.71 -26.03
CA THR A 74 -4.68 24.93 -24.58
C THR A 74 -5.99 24.56 -23.87
N GLY A 75 -5.95 24.37 -22.56
CA GLY A 75 -7.12 24.03 -21.76
C GLY A 75 -7.61 22.60 -22.01
N LEU A 76 -6.69 21.67 -22.26
CA LEU A 76 -7.02 20.26 -22.47
C LEU A 76 -7.68 19.67 -21.22
N ALA A 77 -9.01 19.49 -21.26
CA ALA A 77 -9.78 19.03 -20.12
C ALA A 77 -9.58 17.53 -19.83
N ASP A 78 -9.67 16.68 -20.86
CA ASP A 78 -9.48 15.25 -20.73
C ASP A 78 -8.93 14.60 -22.00
N TYR A 79 -8.23 13.49 -21.84
CA TYR A 79 -7.72 12.65 -22.92
C TYR A 79 -7.52 11.20 -22.45
N ARG A 80 -7.37 10.29 -23.42
CA ARG A 80 -6.96 8.90 -23.17
C ARG A 80 -5.72 8.56 -23.96
N LEU A 81 -4.98 7.58 -23.47
CA LEU A 81 -3.82 7.01 -24.14
C LEU A 81 -4.22 5.67 -24.73
N GLU A 82 -4.06 5.52 -26.03
CA GLU A 82 -4.17 4.23 -26.71
C GLU A 82 -2.75 3.71 -26.97
N MET A 83 -2.41 2.59 -26.34
CA MET A 83 -1.09 1.97 -26.39
C MET A 83 -1.16 0.67 -27.19
N HIS A 84 -0.19 0.47 -28.06
CA HIS A 84 -0.07 -0.71 -28.92
C HIS A 84 1.17 -1.48 -28.50
N TYR A 85 0.97 -2.67 -27.94
CA TYR A 85 2.04 -3.58 -27.55
C TYR A 85 2.26 -4.64 -28.64
N PRO A 86 3.43 -5.30 -28.67
CA PRO A 86 3.60 -6.50 -29.49
C PRO A 86 2.54 -7.55 -29.14
N ASP A 87 2.06 -8.32 -30.11
CA ASP A 87 1.28 -9.55 -29.85
C ASP A 87 2.16 -10.52 -29.07
N THR A 88 2.08 -10.48 -27.75
CA THR A 88 2.64 -11.48 -26.84
C THR A 88 1.52 -11.99 -25.97
N ALA A 89 1.57 -13.27 -25.62
CA ALA A 89 0.61 -13.93 -24.72
C ALA A 89 0.59 -13.35 -23.28
N GLU A 90 1.32 -12.26 -23.04
CA GLU A 90 1.52 -11.59 -21.75
C GLU A 90 0.45 -10.54 -21.45
N PHE A 91 -0.27 -10.06 -22.46
CA PHE A 91 -1.34 -9.07 -22.30
C PHE A 91 -2.70 -9.68 -22.66
N ALA A 92 -3.68 -9.53 -21.76
CA ALA A 92 -4.96 -10.24 -21.81
C ALA A 92 -5.93 -9.80 -22.93
N GLU A 93 -5.60 -8.78 -23.72
CA GLU A 93 -6.49 -8.24 -24.78
C GLU A 93 -6.12 -8.80 -26.16
N PRO A 94 -7.09 -9.33 -26.94
CA PRO A 94 -6.85 -10.02 -28.24
C PRO A 94 -6.24 -9.18 -29.37
N THR A 95 -5.97 -7.89 -29.14
CA THR A 95 -5.51 -6.95 -30.17
C THR A 95 -4.21 -6.22 -29.83
N GLY A 96 -3.65 -6.44 -28.63
CA GLY A 96 -2.48 -5.69 -28.14
C GLY A 96 -2.71 -4.19 -27.97
N VAL A 97 -3.96 -3.72 -28.11
CA VAL A 97 -4.35 -2.30 -28.02
C VAL A 97 -5.05 -2.07 -26.67
N HIS A 98 -4.52 -1.13 -25.90
CA HIS A 98 -5.05 -0.79 -24.58
C HIS A 98 -5.33 0.71 -24.49
N THR A 99 -6.58 1.07 -24.20
CA THR A 99 -6.97 2.46 -23.94
C THR A 99 -7.07 2.70 -22.44
N VAL A 100 -6.32 3.67 -21.93
CA VAL A 100 -6.21 3.96 -20.48
C VAL A 100 -6.18 5.46 -20.24
N ALA A 101 -6.58 5.91 -19.05
CA ALA A 101 -6.29 7.28 -18.62
C ALA A 101 -4.78 7.46 -18.34
N ASP A 102 -4.28 8.68 -18.48
CA ASP A 102 -2.89 8.98 -18.17
C ASP A 102 -2.71 9.23 -16.66
N GLY A 103 -2.03 8.31 -15.96
CA GLY A 103 -1.74 8.44 -14.53
C GLY A 103 -0.97 9.72 -14.17
N TYR A 104 -0.14 10.23 -15.10
CA TYR A 104 0.71 11.40 -14.86
C TYR A 104 0.00 12.74 -15.04
N ARG A 105 -1.28 12.73 -15.42
CA ARG A 105 -2.10 13.96 -15.50
C ARG A 105 -2.77 14.32 -14.18
N PHE A 106 -2.87 13.36 -13.25
CA PHE A 106 -3.65 13.54 -12.02
C PHE A 106 -2.86 14.30 -10.96
N ALA A 107 -3.56 15.19 -10.25
CA ALA A 107 -3.03 15.88 -9.08
C ALA A 107 -2.68 14.89 -7.95
N PRO A 108 -1.85 15.28 -6.96
CA PRO A 108 -1.56 14.46 -5.78
C PRO A 108 -2.83 13.92 -5.12
N THR A 109 -2.80 12.64 -4.78
CA THR A 109 -3.91 11.97 -4.08
C THR A 109 -3.86 12.19 -2.55
N LEU A 110 -2.76 12.72 -2.02
CA LEU A 110 -2.58 13.06 -0.61
C LEU A 110 -2.70 14.58 -0.40
N GLY A 111 -3.43 14.99 0.65
CA GLY A 111 -3.60 16.39 1.00
C GLY A 111 -2.46 16.95 1.87
N GLU A 112 -2.34 18.28 1.93
CA GLU A 112 -1.31 18.95 2.73
C GLU A 112 -1.47 18.68 4.24
N ILE A 113 -2.71 18.55 4.73
CA ILE A 113 -3.00 18.27 6.14
C ILE A 113 -2.49 16.87 6.53
N ASP A 114 -2.70 15.87 5.67
CA ASP A 114 -2.23 14.50 5.92
C ASP A 114 -0.70 14.46 6.01
N LEU A 115 -0.02 15.14 5.07
CA LEU A 115 1.44 15.24 5.07
C LEU A 115 1.97 16.00 6.29
N HIS A 116 1.25 17.04 6.74
CA HIS A 116 1.61 17.80 7.93
C HIS A 116 1.49 16.96 9.21
N LEU A 117 0.35 16.29 9.42
CA LEU A 117 0.12 15.41 10.59
C LEU A 117 1.09 14.22 10.59
N PHE A 118 1.42 13.69 9.42
CA PHE A 118 2.44 12.65 9.26
C PHE A 118 3.83 13.16 9.67
N ALA A 119 4.24 14.34 9.21
CA ALA A 119 5.52 14.94 9.54
C ALA A 119 5.66 15.23 11.05
N GLU A 120 4.56 15.57 11.72
CA GLU A 120 4.51 15.75 13.18
C GLU A 120 4.41 14.43 13.97
N GLY A 121 4.26 13.28 13.30
CA GLY A 121 4.14 11.97 13.93
C GLY A 121 2.84 11.79 14.73
N ARG A 122 1.76 12.49 14.35
CA ARG A 122 0.46 12.47 15.05
C ARG A 122 -0.73 12.10 14.18
N HIS A 123 -0.47 11.56 12.99
CA HIS A 123 -1.53 11.09 12.11
C HIS A 123 -2.11 9.76 12.62
N GLU A 124 -3.21 9.82 13.36
CA GLU A 124 -3.81 8.63 14.01
C GLU A 124 -4.44 7.63 13.04
N ARG A 125 -4.74 8.03 11.81
CA ARG A 125 -5.31 7.18 10.75
C ARG A 125 -4.39 7.03 9.53
N LEU A 126 -3.09 6.90 9.77
CA LEU A 126 -2.07 6.96 8.71
C LEU A 126 -2.26 5.90 7.61
N TRP A 127 -2.88 4.77 7.97
CA TRP A 127 -3.23 3.71 7.03
C TRP A 127 -4.28 4.12 5.99
N ASP A 128 -5.08 5.16 6.20
CA ASP A 128 -6.03 5.63 5.17
C ASP A 128 -5.33 6.47 4.07
N VAL A 129 -4.07 6.83 4.30
CA VAL A 129 -3.30 7.77 3.49
C VAL A 129 -2.12 7.08 2.80
N LEU A 130 -1.29 6.36 3.57
CA LEU A 130 -0.17 5.58 3.05
C LEU A 130 -0.61 4.17 2.63
N GLY A 131 0.17 3.56 1.74
CA GLY A 131 -0.09 2.24 1.19
C GLY A 131 -0.79 2.30 -0.17
N ALA A 132 -1.51 1.23 -0.51
CA ALA A 132 -2.27 1.12 -1.75
C ALA A 132 -3.78 1.24 -1.50
N HIS A 133 -4.42 2.22 -2.13
CA HIS A 133 -5.83 2.55 -1.94
C HIS A 133 -6.57 2.62 -3.26
N ARG A 134 -7.65 1.84 -3.41
CA ARG A 134 -8.56 1.96 -4.55
C ARG A 134 -9.19 3.35 -4.54
N ARG A 135 -9.15 4.04 -5.68
CA ARG A 135 -9.77 5.36 -5.86
C ARG A 135 -10.50 5.44 -7.19
N THR A 136 -11.59 6.20 -7.19
CA THR A 136 -12.32 6.59 -8.40
C THR A 136 -12.32 8.10 -8.48
N LEU A 137 -11.75 8.64 -9.56
CA LEU A 137 -11.62 10.07 -9.80
C LEU A 137 -12.54 10.48 -10.96
N THR A 138 -13.38 11.49 -10.74
CA THR A 138 -14.26 12.00 -11.79
C THR A 138 -13.49 12.95 -12.70
N THR A 139 -13.51 12.70 -14.01
CA THR A 139 -12.95 13.58 -15.04
C THR A 139 -14.03 14.05 -16.02
N PRO A 140 -13.79 15.09 -16.84
CA PRO A 140 -14.74 15.52 -17.86
C PRO A 140 -15.12 14.41 -18.86
N GLY A 141 -14.24 13.43 -19.11
CA GLY A 141 -14.49 12.26 -19.94
C GLY A 141 -15.00 11.01 -19.19
N GLY A 142 -15.44 11.15 -17.93
CA GLY A 142 -16.04 10.07 -17.14
C GLY A 142 -15.26 9.72 -15.87
N GLU A 143 -15.68 8.65 -15.19
CA GLU A 143 -14.98 8.16 -14.01
C GLU A 143 -13.72 7.37 -14.41
N VAL A 144 -12.63 7.60 -13.70
CA VAL A 144 -11.39 6.84 -13.82
C VAL A 144 -11.14 6.12 -12.51
N SER A 145 -11.25 4.80 -12.52
CA SER A 145 -10.90 3.96 -11.38
C SER A 145 -9.45 3.51 -11.46
N GLY A 146 -8.82 3.32 -10.31
CA GLY A 146 -7.44 2.89 -10.22
C GLY A 146 -6.99 2.74 -8.78
N VAL A 147 -5.68 2.70 -8.58
CA VAL A 147 -5.08 2.59 -7.25
C VAL A 147 -4.08 3.72 -7.03
N SER A 148 -4.24 4.41 -5.91
CA SER A 148 -3.28 5.36 -5.35
C SER A 148 -2.24 4.59 -4.55
N PHE A 149 -0.96 4.82 -4.82
CA PHE A 149 0.14 4.25 -4.06
C PHE A 149 0.92 5.37 -3.39
N ALA A 150 1.18 5.24 -2.09
CA ALA A 150 1.98 6.19 -1.34
C ALA A 150 2.94 5.50 -0.38
N VAL A 151 4.22 5.87 -0.43
CA VAL A 151 5.27 5.27 0.39
C VAL A 151 6.26 6.30 0.91
N TRP A 152 6.65 6.18 2.18
CA TRP A 152 7.66 7.04 2.77
C TRP A 152 9.07 6.50 2.52
N ALA A 153 9.87 7.26 1.76
CA ALA A 153 11.25 6.96 1.41
C ALA A 153 12.05 8.27 1.24
N PRO A 154 12.31 9.01 2.34
CA PRO A 154 12.77 10.40 2.28
C PRO A 154 14.12 10.60 1.60
N ASN A 155 15.00 9.60 1.67
CA ASN A 155 16.35 9.66 1.11
C ASN A 155 16.46 8.92 -0.24
N ALA A 156 15.35 8.47 -0.83
CA ALA A 156 15.39 7.87 -2.15
C ALA A 156 15.69 8.95 -3.22
N ARG A 157 16.44 8.56 -4.25
CA ARG A 157 16.63 9.37 -5.46
C ARG A 157 15.43 9.25 -6.39
N GLY A 158 14.77 8.09 -6.36
CA GLY A 158 13.59 7.77 -7.14
C GLY A 158 12.90 6.52 -6.60
N VAL A 159 11.60 6.44 -6.84
CA VAL A 159 10.76 5.30 -6.48
C VAL A 159 9.93 4.92 -7.70
N GLY A 160 9.89 3.63 -8.03
CA GLY A 160 9.04 3.08 -9.09
C GLY A 160 8.05 2.06 -8.54
N LEU A 161 6.85 2.02 -9.12
CA LEU A 161 5.89 0.96 -8.91
C LEU A 161 6.22 -0.21 -9.83
N ILE A 162 6.33 -1.42 -9.28
CA ILE A 162 6.51 -2.65 -10.06
C ILE A 162 5.46 -3.68 -9.66
N GLY A 163 5.03 -4.51 -10.60
CA GLY A 163 4.05 -5.55 -10.35
C GLY A 163 3.75 -6.37 -11.60
N ASP A 164 2.71 -7.20 -11.53
CA ASP A 164 2.33 -8.05 -12.67
C ASP A 164 1.96 -7.22 -13.91
N PHE A 165 1.34 -6.04 -13.70
CA PHE A 165 0.92 -5.13 -14.77
C PHE A 165 2.07 -4.63 -15.66
N ASN A 166 3.30 -4.65 -15.16
CA ASN A 166 4.49 -4.22 -15.89
C ASN A 166 5.60 -5.27 -15.90
N GLY A 167 5.27 -6.55 -15.67
CA GLY A 167 6.25 -7.63 -15.70
C GLY A 167 7.39 -7.46 -14.70
N TRP A 168 7.13 -6.78 -13.57
CA TRP A 168 8.12 -6.50 -12.51
C TRP A 168 9.31 -5.61 -12.92
N ASP A 169 9.14 -4.83 -13.99
CA ASP A 169 10.11 -3.84 -14.49
C ASP A 169 9.75 -2.41 -14.03
N SER A 170 10.73 -1.56 -13.73
CA SER A 170 10.54 -0.31 -12.97
C SER A 170 10.43 0.96 -13.79
N ASN A 171 10.68 0.90 -15.09
CA ASN A 171 10.95 2.13 -15.84
C ASN A 171 9.70 2.74 -16.48
N ASP A 172 8.50 2.19 -16.25
CA ASP A 172 7.25 2.70 -16.83
C ASP A 172 6.24 3.27 -15.83
N ALA A 173 6.48 3.12 -14.53
CA ALA A 173 5.62 3.64 -13.45
C ALA A 173 6.39 4.36 -12.31
N PRO A 174 7.23 5.38 -12.59
CA PRO A 174 7.88 6.17 -11.54
C PRO A 174 6.88 7.02 -10.72
N LEU A 175 7.14 7.17 -9.42
CA LEU A 175 6.39 7.99 -8.47
C LEU A 175 6.99 9.41 -8.37
N ARG A 176 6.18 10.40 -7.97
CA ARG A 176 6.67 11.75 -7.60
C ARG A 176 6.89 11.85 -6.09
N ALA A 177 7.89 12.62 -5.68
CA ALA A 177 8.06 13.05 -4.30
C ALA A 177 7.13 14.23 -4.00
N LEU A 178 6.44 14.17 -2.85
CA LEU A 178 5.52 15.23 -2.41
C LEU A 178 6.29 16.25 -1.54
N GLY A 179 6.90 17.22 -2.20
CA GLY A 179 7.68 18.28 -1.56
C GLY A 179 8.83 17.73 -0.70
N SER A 180 8.98 18.25 0.51
CA SER A 180 10.00 17.82 1.48
C SER A 180 9.53 16.75 2.47
N SER A 181 8.33 16.18 2.30
CA SER A 181 7.75 15.19 3.22
C SER A 181 8.50 13.84 3.21
N GLY A 182 9.18 13.55 2.10
CA GLY A 182 9.77 12.24 1.83
C GLY A 182 8.75 11.17 1.44
N VAL A 183 7.48 11.53 1.27
CA VAL A 183 6.43 10.65 0.75
C VAL A 183 6.48 10.68 -0.78
N TRP A 184 6.45 9.50 -1.39
CA TRP A 184 6.37 9.29 -2.82
C TRP A 184 4.98 8.82 -3.19
N GLU A 185 4.42 9.30 -4.29
CA GLU A 185 3.04 9.00 -4.68
C GLU A 185 2.88 8.82 -6.20
N VAL A 186 1.93 7.95 -6.57
CA VAL A 186 1.36 7.87 -7.92
C VAL A 186 -0.07 7.32 -7.86
N PHE A 187 -0.96 7.86 -8.70
CA PHE A 187 -2.22 7.22 -9.03
C PHE A 187 -2.07 6.43 -10.34
N TRP A 188 -2.34 5.13 -10.31
CA TRP A 188 -2.28 4.27 -11.47
C TRP A 188 -3.70 3.86 -11.92
N PRO A 189 -4.20 4.43 -13.04
CA PRO A 189 -5.50 4.06 -13.60
C PRO A 189 -5.57 2.60 -14.00
N ASP A 190 -6.76 2.01 -13.89
CA ASP A 190 -7.08 0.64 -14.29
C ASP A 190 -6.14 -0.43 -13.69
N PHE A 191 -5.54 -0.13 -12.52
CA PHE A 191 -4.74 -1.11 -11.78
C PHE A 191 -5.64 -2.26 -11.28
N PRO A 192 -5.24 -3.54 -11.43
CA PRO A 192 -6.05 -4.68 -11.02
C PRO A 192 -6.45 -4.64 -9.53
N PRO A 193 -7.72 -4.88 -9.15
CA PRO A 193 -8.20 -4.73 -7.77
C PRO A 193 -7.45 -5.55 -6.71
N ASP A 194 -6.87 -6.68 -7.10
CA ASP A 194 -6.09 -7.60 -6.27
C ASP A 194 -4.66 -7.80 -6.81
N GLY A 195 -4.19 -6.84 -7.61
CA GLY A 195 -2.88 -6.90 -8.27
C GLY A 195 -1.72 -6.93 -7.27
N LEU A 196 -0.70 -7.70 -7.62
CA LEU A 196 0.55 -7.75 -6.87
C LEU A 196 1.45 -6.59 -7.23
N TYR A 197 2.12 -6.02 -6.22
CA TYR A 197 3.06 -4.94 -6.41
C TYR A 197 4.18 -4.90 -5.37
N LYS A 198 5.23 -4.16 -5.71
CA LYS A 198 6.32 -3.71 -4.84
C LYS A 198 6.73 -2.29 -5.23
N PHE A 199 7.51 -1.66 -4.37
CA PHE A 199 8.23 -0.44 -4.69
C PHE A 199 9.68 -0.76 -5.01
N ARG A 200 10.15 -0.34 -6.19
CA ARG A 200 11.58 -0.28 -6.49
C ARG A 200 12.14 1.02 -5.98
N ILE A 201 13.08 0.96 -5.04
CA ILE A 201 13.69 2.10 -4.39
C ILE A 201 15.11 2.29 -4.91
N HIS A 202 15.40 3.47 -5.48
CA HIS A 202 16.74 3.93 -5.81
C HIS A 202 17.30 4.71 -4.61
N GLY A 203 18.17 4.08 -3.84
CA GLY A 203 18.73 4.65 -2.61
C GLY A 203 19.71 5.81 -2.85
N ALA A 204 19.91 6.65 -1.84
CA ALA A 204 20.94 7.70 -1.87
C ALA A 204 22.36 7.15 -2.08
N ASP A 205 22.60 5.91 -1.68
CA ASP A 205 23.86 5.16 -1.83
C ASP A 205 24.04 4.52 -3.21
N GLY A 206 23.08 4.69 -4.12
CA GLY A 206 23.08 4.08 -5.46
C GLY A 206 22.60 2.63 -5.49
N THR A 207 22.20 2.06 -4.35
CA THR A 207 21.59 0.72 -4.33
C THR A 207 20.18 0.77 -4.90
N VAL A 208 19.81 -0.29 -5.62
CA VAL A 208 18.44 -0.48 -6.13
C VAL A 208 17.87 -1.71 -5.44
N SER A 209 16.67 -1.57 -4.87
CA SER A 209 16.05 -2.68 -4.14
C SER A 209 14.54 -2.69 -4.30
N ASP A 210 13.99 -3.90 -4.44
CA ASP A 210 12.56 -4.14 -4.53
C ASP A 210 12.00 -4.46 -3.16
N ARG A 211 10.98 -3.71 -2.76
CA ARG A 211 10.53 -3.65 -1.37
C ARG A 211 9.00 -3.81 -1.27
N ALA A 212 8.54 -4.68 -0.37
CA ALA A 212 7.12 -4.92 -0.05
C ALA A 212 6.47 -3.83 0.80
N ASP A 213 5.46 -3.11 0.31
CA ASP A 213 4.82 -1.97 0.99
C ASP A 213 4.76 -2.06 2.53
N PRO A 214 5.33 -1.10 3.29
CA PRO A 214 5.23 -1.07 4.75
C PRO A 214 3.79 -0.99 5.27
N PHE A 215 2.88 -0.45 4.46
CA PHE A 215 1.45 -0.35 4.67
C PHE A 215 0.66 -1.37 3.83
N ALA A 216 1.28 -2.50 3.46
CA ALA A 216 0.56 -3.61 2.83
C ALA A 216 -0.60 -4.07 3.72
N PHE A 217 -1.81 -4.11 3.16
CA PHE A 217 -3.01 -4.65 3.82
C PHE A 217 -3.26 -6.14 3.51
N ALA A 218 -2.61 -6.65 2.46
CA ALA A 218 -2.55 -8.06 2.09
C ALA A 218 -1.22 -8.36 1.41
N THR A 219 -0.82 -9.63 1.43
CA THR A 219 0.48 -10.11 0.95
C THR A 219 0.34 -11.38 0.13
N GLU A 220 1.37 -11.73 -0.65
CA GLU A 220 1.52 -13.11 -1.12
C GLU A 220 1.81 -14.06 0.06
N VAL A 221 1.49 -15.34 -0.13
CA VAL A 221 1.85 -16.39 0.83
C VAL A 221 3.38 -16.57 0.86
N PRO A 222 4.03 -16.54 2.04
CA PRO A 222 5.47 -16.81 2.15
C PRO A 222 5.89 -18.13 1.49
N PRO A 223 7.08 -18.21 0.85
CA PRO A 223 8.21 -17.28 0.93
C PRO A 223 8.17 -16.11 -0.05
N ARG A 224 7.07 -15.94 -0.80
CA ARG A 224 6.85 -14.79 -1.66
C ARG A 224 6.69 -13.51 -0.83
N THR A 225 6.93 -12.37 -1.45
CA THR A 225 7.10 -11.09 -0.71
C THR A 225 6.41 -9.90 -1.38
N ALA A 226 5.62 -10.07 -2.45
CA ALA A 226 4.86 -8.94 -2.96
C ALA A 226 3.71 -8.56 -2.03
N SER A 227 3.42 -7.28 -2.02
CA SER A 227 2.18 -6.75 -1.45
C SER A 227 1.05 -6.97 -2.46
N ARG A 228 -0.17 -7.08 -1.95
CA ARG A 228 -1.38 -7.22 -2.75
C ARG A 228 -2.31 -6.06 -2.46
N VAL A 229 -2.84 -5.42 -3.51
CA VAL A 229 -3.92 -4.44 -3.33
C VAL A 229 -5.12 -5.16 -2.73
N THR A 230 -5.74 -4.57 -1.72
CA THR A 230 -6.95 -5.13 -1.13
C THR A 230 -7.89 -4.01 -0.71
N HIS A 231 -9.17 -4.31 -0.82
CA HIS A 231 -10.26 -3.48 -0.33
C HIS A 231 -11.25 -4.43 0.33
N SER A 232 -11.74 -4.06 1.51
CA SER A 232 -12.67 -4.89 2.28
C SER A 232 -14.09 -4.39 2.04
N GLU A 233 -15.00 -5.32 1.76
CA GLU A 233 -16.45 -5.09 1.78
C GLU A 233 -17.11 -5.89 2.91
N TYR A 234 -16.30 -6.36 3.87
CA TYR A 234 -16.75 -7.19 4.98
C TYR A 234 -17.79 -6.46 5.83
N ARG A 235 -18.93 -7.11 6.07
CA ARG A 235 -19.98 -6.62 6.96
C ARG A 235 -19.91 -7.35 8.29
N TRP A 236 -19.63 -6.61 9.35
CA TRP A 236 -19.53 -7.13 10.71
C TRP A 236 -20.90 -7.49 11.30
N GLY A 237 -20.94 -8.58 12.07
CA GLY A 237 -22.10 -9.03 12.83
C GLY A 237 -21.96 -8.89 14.36
N ASP A 238 -20.94 -8.17 14.84
CA ASP A 238 -20.54 -8.10 16.25
C ASP A 238 -20.96 -6.79 16.97
N GLY A 239 -21.94 -6.07 16.42
CA GLY A 239 -22.37 -4.77 16.95
C GLY A 239 -22.73 -4.79 18.44
N ASP A 240 -23.45 -5.82 18.88
CA ASP A 240 -23.83 -5.99 20.30
C ASP A 240 -22.61 -6.20 21.20
N TRP A 241 -21.63 -6.99 20.75
CA TRP A 241 -20.37 -7.23 21.47
C TRP A 241 -19.58 -5.93 21.62
N MET A 242 -19.41 -5.17 20.53
CA MET A 242 -18.68 -3.91 20.53
C MET A 242 -19.35 -2.86 21.45
N ALA A 243 -20.67 -2.78 21.43
CA ALA A 243 -21.44 -1.88 22.30
C ALA A 243 -21.30 -2.23 23.79
N GLN A 244 -21.28 -3.54 24.12
CA GLN A 244 -21.07 -4.01 25.49
C GLN A 244 -19.63 -3.77 25.95
N ARG A 245 -18.62 -4.07 25.13
CA ARG A 245 -17.20 -3.88 25.45
C ARG A 245 -16.89 -2.45 25.86
N ALA A 246 -17.49 -1.46 25.20
CA ALA A 246 -17.26 -0.04 25.49
C ALA A 246 -17.80 0.43 26.86
N ARG A 247 -18.69 -0.34 27.50
CA ARG A 247 -19.33 0.01 28.79
C ARG A 247 -18.79 -0.77 29.97
N ARG A 248 -17.94 -1.76 29.72
CA ARG A 248 -17.40 -2.69 30.70
C ARG A 248 -15.99 -2.27 31.12
N ASP A 249 -15.59 -2.66 32.32
CA ASP A 249 -14.21 -2.56 32.79
C ASP A 249 -13.56 -3.94 32.77
N PRO A 250 -12.73 -4.26 31.75
CA PRO A 250 -12.12 -5.59 31.64
C PRO A 250 -11.24 -5.98 32.84
N VAL A 251 -10.74 -5.02 33.63
CA VAL A 251 -9.92 -5.30 34.82
C VAL A 251 -10.78 -5.86 35.97
N ALA A 252 -12.06 -5.51 36.00
CA ALA A 252 -13.01 -5.96 37.02
C ALA A 252 -13.82 -7.19 36.59
N GLU A 253 -13.62 -7.70 35.37
CA GLU A 253 -14.37 -8.84 34.81
C GLU A 253 -13.54 -10.14 34.80
N PRO A 254 -14.20 -11.32 34.76
CA PRO A 254 -13.50 -12.59 34.59
C PRO A 254 -12.67 -12.60 33.30
N MET A 255 -11.39 -12.93 33.42
CA MET A 255 -10.47 -13.07 32.28
C MET A 255 -9.74 -14.41 32.37
N SER A 256 -10.30 -15.41 31.71
CA SER A 256 -9.64 -16.69 31.40
C SER A 256 -9.33 -16.73 29.92
N THR A 257 -8.03 -16.83 29.59
CA THR A 257 -7.52 -16.64 28.23
C THR A 257 -6.91 -17.94 27.71
N TYR A 258 -7.32 -18.36 26.51
CA TYR A 258 -6.73 -19.47 25.78
C TYR A 258 -5.72 -18.92 24.76
N GLU A 259 -4.42 -19.12 25.00
CA GLU A 259 -3.36 -18.68 24.09
C GLU A 259 -3.22 -19.66 22.91
N VAL A 260 -3.14 -19.14 21.68
CA VAL A 260 -3.21 -19.93 20.45
C VAL A 260 -2.20 -19.44 19.42
N HIS A 261 -1.34 -20.37 18.98
CA HIS A 261 -0.63 -20.24 17.71
C HIS A 261 -1.46 -20.87 16.59
N LEU A 262 -2.07 -20.03 15.73
CA LEU A 262 -3.04 -20.47 14.71
C LEU A 262 -2.48 -21.56 13.78
N GLY A 263 -1.21 -21.46 13.40
CA GLY A 263 -0.59 -22.40 12.46
C GLY A 263 -0.32 -23.80 13.03
N SER A 264 -0.31 -23.97 14.35
CA SER A 264 0.01 -25.25 15.00
C SER A 264 -1.09 -25.78 15.92
N TRP A 265 -2.15 -25.00 16.20
CA TRP A 265 -3.28 -25.48 17.00
C TRP A 265 -3.94 -26.71 16.37
N ARG A 266 -4.34 -26.56 15.10
CA ARG A 266 -4.73 -27.65 14.20
C ARG A 266 -4.17 -27.33 12.81
N PRO A 267 -3.06 -27.97 12.39
CA PRO A 267 -2.42 -27.67 11.13
C PRO A 267 -3.35 -27.83 9.92
N GLY A 268 -3.25 -26.91 8.96
CA GLY A 268 -4.00 -26.95 7.70
C GLY A 268 -5.35 -26.20 7.70
N LEU A 269 -5.71 -25.53 8.81
CA LEU A 269 -6.93 -24.74 8.87
C LEU A 269 -6.74 -23.33 8.29
N SER A 270 -7.72 -22.87 7.52
CA SER A 270 -7.88 -21.46 7.13
C SER A 270 -8.55 -20.66 8.25
N TYR A 271 -8.51 -19.33 8.19
CA TYR A 271 -9.25 -18.47 9.12
C TYR A 271 -10.74 -18.79 9.15
N ARG A 272 -11.36 -19.15 8.01
CA ARG A 272 -12.78 -19.57 7.95
C ARG A 272 -13.06 -20.86 8.71
N ARG A 273 -12.13 -21.82 8.68
CA ARG A 273 -12.26 -23.07 9.43
C ARG A 273 -12.01 -22.83 10.92
N LEU A 274 -11.01 -22.00 11.25
CA LEU A 274 -10.75 -21.56 12.62
C LEU A 274 -11.97 -20.83 13.21
N ALA A 275 -12.67 -20.00 12.42
CA ALA A 275 -13.87 -19.28 12.87
C ALA A 275 -14.98 -20.20 13.39
N VAL A 276 -15.01 -21.45 12.93
CA VAL A 276 -15.92 -22.48 13.43
C VAL A 276 -15.24 -23.27 14.54
N GLU A 277 -14.14 -23.97 14.21
CA GLU A 277 -13.57 -24.99 15.08
C GLU A 277 -12.95 -24.41 16.35
N LEU A 278 -12.24 -23.27 16.25
CA LEU A 278 -11.61 -22.64 17.40
C LEU A 278 -12.68 -22.00 18.30
N THR A 279 -13.69 -21.34 17.70
CA THR A 279 -14.80 -20.75 18.43
C THR A 279 -15.56 -21.81 19.24
N ASP A 280 -15.96 -22.91 18.61
CA ASP A 280 -16.66 -24.02 19.27
C ASP A 280 -15.85 -24.59 20.43
N TYR A 281 -14.54 -24.79 20.22
CA TYR A 281 -13.63 -25.31 21.23
C TYR A 281 -13.52 -24.37 22.45
N VAL A 282 -13.28 -23.09 22.22
CA VAL A 282 -13.10 -22.08 23.28
C VAL A 282 -14.39 -21.90 24.09
N VAL A 283 -15.55 -21.92 23.43
CA VAL A 283 -16.88 -21.88 24.08
C VAL A 283 -17.12 -23.14 24.91
N GLN A 284 -16.90 -24.33 24.35
CA GLN A 284 -17.10 -25.60 25.05
C GLN A 284 -16.27 -25.70 26.33
N HIS A 285 -15.06 -25.11 26.33
CA HIS A 285 -14.15 -25.12 27.46
C HIS A 285 -14.30 -23.92 28.41
N GLY A 286 -15.23 -23.00 28.16
CA GLY A 286 -15.60 -21.92 29.08
C GLY A 286 -14.57 -20.81 29.23
N PHE A 287 -13.69 -20.63 28.23
CA PHE A 287 -12.79 -19.47 28.20
C PHE A 287 -13.55 -18.19 27.86
N THR A 288 -13.02 -17.05 28.30
CA THR A 288 -13.59 -15.73 28.03
C THR A 288 -12.91 -15.01 26.87
N HIS A 289 -11.63 -15.34 26.63
CA HIS A 289 -10.78 -14.70 25.65
C HIS A 289 -9.93 -15.74 24.93
N VAL A 290 -9.57 -15.42 23.69
CA VAL A 290 -8.46 -16.05 22.97
C VAL A 290 -7.33 -15.03 22.80
N GLU A 291 -6.10 -15.43 23.09
CA GLU A 291 -4.90 -14.63 22.80
C GLU A 291 -4.16 -15.27 21.63
N LEU A 292 -4.12 -14.56 20.52
CA LEU A 292 -3.44 -15.02 19.31
C LEU A 292 -1.98 -14.58 19.37
N LEU A 293 -1.07 -15.54 19.18
CA LEU A 293 0.31 -15.21 18.81
C LEU A 293 0.31 -14.34 17.53
N PRO A 294 1.40 -13.61 17.23
CA PRO A 294 1.37 -12.55 16.22
C PRO A 294 0.81 -13.01 14.87
N VAL A 295 -0.30 -12.39 14.47
CA VAL A 295 -1.01 -12.70 13.21
C VAL A 295 -0.56 -11.82 12.05
N ALA A 296 0.24 -10.78 12.30
CA ALA A 296 0.79 -9.95 11.24
C ALA A 296 1.73 -10.77 10.33
N GLU A 297 1.85 -10.37 9.06
CA GLU A 297 2.64 -11.15 8.10
C GLU A 297 4.12 -11.23 8.52
N HIS A 298 4.66 -12.44 8.44
CA HIS A 298 6.02 -12.78 8.84
C HIS A 298 6.57 -13.88 7.91
N PRO A 299 7.84 -13.79 7.47
CA PRO A 299 8.36 -14.67 6.42
C PRO A 299 8.66 -16.08 6.94
N PHE A 300 9.07 -16.21 8.21
CA PHE A 300 9.55 -17.47 8.77
C PHE A 300 8.62 -18.01 9.86
N GLY A 301 7.98 -19.16 9.60
CA GLY A 301 7.04 -19.78 10.55
C GLY A 301 7.68 -20.21 11.88
N GLY A 302 8.98 -20.54 11.88
CA GLY A 302 9.71 -20.88 13.11
C GLY A 302 9.92 -19.70 14.08
N SER A 303 9.59 -18.46 13.66
CA SER A 303 9.57 -17.30 14.56
C SER A 303 8.29 -17.21 15.42
N TRP A 304 7.31 -18.09 15.15
CA TRP A 304 5.95 -18.04 15.72
C TRP A 304 5.22 -16.70 15.54
N GLY A 305 5.65 -15.90 14.56
CA GLY A 305 5.07 -14.59 14.26
C GLY A 305 5.88 -13.40 14.78
N TYR A 306 6.83 -13.58 15.70
CA TYR A 306 7.56 -12.47 16.32
C TYR A 306 8.58 -11.77 15.41
N GLN A 307 8.77 -12.27 14.20
CA GLN A 307 9.61 -11.65 13.16
C GLN A 307 8.73 -11.04 12.05
N VAL A 308 7.95 -10.02 12.39
CA VAL A 308 6.98 -9.36 11.50
C VAL A 308 7.66 -8.56 10.38
N THR A 309 7.11 -8.66 9.17
CA THR A 309 7.54 -7.87 8.01
C THR A 309 6.46 -6.96 7.44
N SER A 310 5.17 -7.33 7.56
CA SER A 310 4.05 -6.48 7.11
C SER A 310 3.06 -6.30 8.26
N TYR A 311 3.16 -5.17 8.95
CA TYR A 311 2.44 -4.91 10.19
C TYR A 311 0.93 -4.69 10.00
N TYR A 312 0.54 -4.25 8.80
CA TYR A 312 -0.82 -3.90 8.45
C TYR A 312 -1.55 -4.99 7.66
N ALA A 313 -0.95 -6.19 7.50
CA ALA A 313 -1.54 -7.35 6.81
C ALA A 313 -1.64 -8.54 7.78
N PRO A 314 -2.77 -9.26 7.89
CA PRO A 314 -2.76 -10.55 8.57
C PRO A 314 -2.02 -11.54 7.66
N THR A 315 -1.36 -12.54 8.23
CA THR A 315 -0.57 -13.49 7.43
C THR A 315 -1.45 -14.19 6.41
N ALA A 316 -0.99 -14.23 5.16
CA ALA A 316 -1.72 -14.83 4.04
C ALA A 316 -1.79 -16.36 4.12
N ARG A 317 -1.04 -16.98 5.05
CA ARG A 317 -1.01 -18.44 5.26
C ARG A 317 -2.38 -19.07 5.49
N PHE A 318 -3.31 -18.32 6.10
CA PHE A 318 -4.61 -18.85 6.51
C PHE A 318 -5.78 -18.27 5.71
N GLY A 319 -5.53 -17.36 4.76
CA GLY A 319 -6.58 -16.75 3.93
C GLY A 319 -6.43 -15.24 3.79
N THR A 320 -7.52 -14.59 3.41
CA THR A 320 -7.57 -13.15 3.16
C THR A 320 -7.77 -12.34 4.46
N PRO A 321 -7.55 -11.01 4.43
CA PRO A 321 -7.92 -10.14 5.54
C PRO A 321 -9.40 -10.23 5.95
N ASP A 322 -10.31 -10.47 5.00
CA ASP A 322 -11.74 -10.64 5.30
C ASP A 322 -12.04 -12.00 5.95
N ASP A 323 -11.24 -13.02 5.66
CA ASP A 323 -11.34 -14.30 6.38
C ASP A 323 -10.87 -14.16 7.83
N PHE A 324 -9.84 -13.33 8.09
CA PHE A 324 -9.43 -13.00 9.46
C PHE A 324 -10.50 -12.19 10.20
N ARG A 325 -11.15 -11.22 9.53
CA ARG A 325 -12.31 -10.52 10.11
C ARG A 325 -13.42 -11.49 10.50
N ALA A 326 -13.70 -12.49 9.66
CA ALA A 326 -14.70 -13.51 9.94
C ALA A 326 -14.37 -14.37 11.18
N LEU A 327 -13.09 -14.67 11.43
CA LEU A 327 -12.66 -15.33 12.66
C LEU A 327 -12.97 -14.47 13.89
N VAL A 328 -12.59 -13.18 13.85
CA VAL A 328 -12.84 -12.24 14.95
C VAL A 328 -14.35 -12.06 15.20
N ASP A 329 -15.12 -11.85 14.14
CA ASP A 329 -16.58 -11.69 14.20
C ASP A 329 -17.27 -12.94 14.78
N ALA A 330 -16.86 -14.14 14.37
CA ALA A 330 -17.40 -15.38 14.92
C ALA A 330 -17.12 -15.52 16.43
N LEU A 331 -15.91 -15.19 16.88
CA LEU A 331 -15.54 -15.20 18.29
C LEU A 331 -16.35 -14.17 19.09
N HIS A 332 -16.46 -12.94 18.59
CA HIS A 332 -17.25 -11.89 19.23
C HIS A 332 -18.73 -12.25 19.35
N ARG A 333 -19.33 -12.81 18.30
CA ARG A 333 -20.73 -13.27 18.29
C ARG A 333 -20.96 -14.44 19.26
N ALA A 334 -19.92 -15.19 19.58
CA ALA A 334 -19.93 -16.23 20.60
C ALA A 334 -19.60 -15.71 22.02
N GLY A 335 -19.40 -14.39 22.19
CA GLY A 335 -19.07 -13.78 23.48
C GLY A 335 -17.61 -13.95 23.90
N ILE A 336 -16.71 -14.23 22.96
CA ILE A 336 -15.28 -14.45 23.20
C ILE A 336 -14.48 -13.22 22.76
N GLY A 337 -13.69 -12.66 23.67
CA GLY A 337 -12.76 -11.57 23.36
C GLY A 337 -11.53 -12.04 22.60
N VAL A 338 -11.03 -11.21 21.68
CA VAL A 338 -9.81 -11.50 20.91
C VAL A 338 -8.69 -10.55 21.30
N ILE A 339 -7.60 -11.11 21.81
CA ILE A 339 -6.34 -10.42 22.09
C ILE A 339 -5.34 -10.85 21.03
N VAL A 340 -4.51 -9.92 20.56
CA VAL A 340 -3.47 -10.18 19.57
C VAL A 340 -2.13 -9.71 20.11
N ASP A 341 -1.14 -10.60 20.05
CA ASP A 341 0.24 -10.23 20.31
C ASP A 341 0.75 -9.23 19.29
N TRP A 342 1.12 -8.06 19.78
CA TRP A 342 1.66 -6.97 18.98
C TRP A 342 3.16 -6.81 19.24
N VAL A 343 3.96 -6.70 18.18
CA VAL A 343 5.43 -6.82 18.25
C VAL A 343 6.12 -5.52 17.79
N PRO A 344 6.06 -4.42 18.57
CA PRO A 344 6.69 -3.15 18.19
C PRO A 344 8.21 -3.12 18.47
N ALA A 345 8.74 -4.09 19.21
CA ALA A 345 10.08 -4.02 19.80
C ALA A 345 11.24 -4.32 18.82
N HIS A 346 10.98 -5.00 17.69
CA HIS A 346 12.04 -5.43 16.78
C HIS A 346 11.53 -5.75 15.37
N PHE A 347 12.42 -5.60 14.38
CA PHE A 347 12.21 -5.96 12.98
C PHE A 347 13.26 -6.96 12.50
N PRO A 348 12.90 -7.92 11.62
CA PRO A 348 13.87 -8.82 10.99
C PRO A 348 14.81 -8.07 10.05
N LYS A 349 16.08 -8.47 10.01
CA LYS A 349 17.10 -7.95 9.06
C LYS A 349 17.04 -8.69 7.71
N THR A 350 15.85 -9.00 7.21
CA THR A 350 15.70 -9.80 5.99
C THR A 350 15.81 -8.90 4.74
N HIS A 351 16.52 -9.38 3.70
CA HIS A 351 16.64 -8.68 2.42
C HIS A 351 15.26 -8.40 1.80
N GLY A 352 15.02 -7.17 1.34
CA GLY A 352 13.73 -6.75 0.75
C GLY A 352 12.77 -6.02 1.71
N HIS A 353 13.11 -5.85 3.00
CA HIS A 353 12.27 -5.17 3.99
C HIS A 353 12.92 -3.88 4.53
N TRP A 354 12.14 -2.81 4.77
CA TRP A 354 12.62 -1.42 4.99
C TRP A 354 13.63 -1.25 6.13
N ALA A 355 13.68 -2.16 7.09
CA ALA A 355 14.44 -2.01 8.34
C ALA A 355 15.98 -1.91 8.19
N ALA A 356 16.54 -2.07 6.98
CA ALA A 356 17.99 -2.18 6.80
C ALA A 356 18.71 -0.97 6.16
N SER A 357 18.06 0.10 5.70
CA SER A 357 18.81 1.13 4.92
C SER A 357 18.37 2.60 4.98
N THR A 358 17.52 3.04 5.93
CA THR A 358 17.06 4.45 5.91
C THR A 358 17.11 5.24 7.23
N ALA A 359 17.69 4.72 8.32
CA ALA A 359 17.83 5.51 9.55
C ALA A 359 19.25 6.06 9.73
N PRO A 360 19.52 7.37 9.53
CA PRO A 360 20.61 8.01 10.26
C PRO A 360 20.30 7.90 11.76
N ARG A 361 21.35 7.79 12.59
CA ARG A 361 21.32 7.51 14.05
C ARG A 361 20.44 8.46 14.90
N SER A 362 19.69 9.39 14.33
CA SER A 362 18.84 10.36 15.04
C SER A 362 17.40 10.48 14.55
N THR A 363 16.92 9.68 13.58
CA THR A 363 15.50 9.69 13.17
C THR A 363 14.98 8.27 13.00
N SER A 364 14.53 7.68 14.12
CA SER A 364 13.59 6.57 14.11
C SER A 364 12.28 7.02 13.45
N MET A 365 11.61 6.14 12.69
CA MET A 365 10.17 6.31 12.41
C MET A 365 9.47 6.69 13.72
N PRO A 366 8.64 7.75 13.74
CA PRO A 366 7.87 8.06 14.93
C PRO A 366 6.69 7.10 15.00
N ILE A 367 6.94 5.86 15.41
CA ILE A 367 5.93 5.10 16.16
C ILE A 367 6.14 5.50 17.63
N ARG A 368 5.92 6.77 17.94
CA ARG A 368 5.86 7.26 19.32
C ARG A 368 4.39 7.51 19.62
N ALA A 369 3.77 6.56 20.30
CA ALA A 369 2.51 6.80 21.00
C ALA A 369 2.74 7.95 21.99
N ALA A 370 2.01 9.05 21.84
CA ALA A 370 1.97 10.12 22.81
C ALA A 370 1.29 9.60 24.08
N VAL A 371 2.04 9.50 25.19
CA VAL A 371 1.47 9.33 26.52
C VAL A 371 2.06 10.42 27.41
N SER A 372 1.27 11.44 27.70
CA SER A 372 1.56 12.39 28.78
C SER A 372 0.94 11.85 30.08
N SER A 373 1.77 11.54 31.07
CA SER A 373 1.32 11.56 32.46
C SER A 373 2.47 11.98 33.37
N SER A 374 2.33 13.17 33.94
CA SER A 374 3.13 13.69 35.04
C SER A 374 2.89 12.86 36.30
N THR A 375 3.95 12.27 36.88
CA THR A 375 4.35 12.31 38.30
C THR A 375 5.51 11.34 38.53
N GLY A 376 6.41 11.70 39.44
CA GLY A 376 7.77 11.19 39.52
C GLY A 376 8.04 10.02 40.47
N ALA A 377 9.28 9.52 40.30
CA ALA A 377 10.14 8.77 41.21
C ALA A 377 9.96 7.23 41.33
N PRO A 378 11.06 6.48 41.57
CA PRO A 378 11.31 5.20 40.90
C PRO A 378 11.47 4.00 41.85
N THR A 379 11.15 2.78 41.39
CA THR A 379 11.77 1.54 41.92
C THR A 379 11.71 0.35 40.96
N SER A 380 12.89 -0.24 40.75
CA SER A 380 13.27 -1.66 40.51
C SER A 380 12.60 -2.54 39.45
N SER A 381 13.48 -3.17 38.69
CA SER A 381 13.35 -4.18 37.62
C SER A 381 12.37 -5.33 37.85
N THR A 382 11.40 -5.48 36.95
CA THR A 382 10.98 -6.77 36.37
C THR A 382 10.27 -6.48 35.04
N SER A 383 10.47 -7.32 34.03
CA SER A 383 9.97 -7.14 32.66
C SER A 383 8.44 -7.10 32.61
N ALA A 384 7.86 -5.92 32.39
CA ALA A 384 6.44 -5.74 32.15
C ALA A 384 6.22 -5.35 30.68
N ALA A 385 5.86 -6.31 29.85
CA ALA A 385 5.24 -6.04 28.56
C ALA A 385 3.85 -5.45 28.84
N ARG A 386 3.64 -4.18 28.48
CA ARG A 386 2.32 -3.54 28.57
C ARG A 386 1.44 -4.10 27.45
N ARG A 387 0.37 -4.79 27.83
CA ARG A 387 -0.68 -5.29 26.93
C ARG A 387 -1.60 -4.13 26.53
N TYR A 388 -1.91 -4.00 25.25
CA TYR A 388 -2.85 -3.01 24.71
C TYR A 388 -4.01 -3.71 24.01
N ALA A 389 -5.23 -3.23 24.25
CA ALA A 389 -6.43 -3.69 23.56
C ALA A 389 -6.46 -3.18 22.11
N THR A 390 -6.93 -4.02 21.20
CA THR A 390 -6.90 -3.86 19.75
C THR A 390 -7.91 -2.81 19.25
N SER A 391 -7.40 -1.72 18.68
CA SER A 391 -8.14 -0.86 17.74
C SER A 391 -7.19 -0.18 16.73
N TRP A 392 -6.57 -0.98 15.85
CA TRP A 392 -5.64 -0.47 14.83
C TRP A 392 -5.85 -1.06 13.43
N TRP A 393 -6.79 -2.01 13.28
CA TRP A 393 -7.27 -2.41 11.96
C TRP A 393 -8.41 -1.48 11.56
N PRO A 394 -8.54 -1.06 10.28
CA PRO A 394 -9.73 -0.37 9.81
C PRO A 394 -10.95 -1.30 9.96
N MET A 395 -11.57 -1.22 11.13
CA MET A 395 -12.91 -1.69 11.43
C MET A 395 -13.83 -0.65 10.78
N HIS A 396 -14.08 -0.81 9.48
CA HIS A 396 -15.12 -0.03 8.82
C HIS A 396 -16.47 -0.44 9.40
N CYS A 397 -16.92 0.29 10.42
CA CYS A 397 -18.34 0.43 10.72
C CYS A 397 -18.87 1.53 9.81
N THR A 398 -19.48 1.15 8.68
CA THR A 398 -20.44 2.02 8.02
C THR A 398 -21.67 2.08 8.91
N GLY A 399 -21.85 3.21 9.59
CA GLY A 399 -23.12 3.61 10.16
C GLY A 399 -24.04 4.17 9.09
#